data_AF-A0AA42CUT6-F1
#
_entry.id   AF-A0AA42CUT6-F1
#
_cell.length_a   1.000
_cell.length_b   1.000
_cell.length_c   1.000
_cell.angle_alpha   90.00
_cell.angle_beta   90.00
_cell.angle_gamma   90.00
#
_symmetry.space_group_name_H-M   'P 1'
#
loop_
_entity.id
_entity.type
_entity.pdbx_description
1 polymer ?
#
loop_
_entity_poly.entity_id
_entity_poly.type
_entity_poly.pdbx_seq_one_letter_code
_entity_poly.pdbx_strand_id
1 'polypeptide(L)'
;MDIPSRFPFEPRNPIKNTVFPFSSEAGRQVLESEFFIAGAKIIAKIENRNSFMRPLGFSNFGLGFGSMIFTYRNCPNNCPLAMWWGDPEVTMGALHWYPLLMREGYSSARNIFNDFEL
;
A
#
# COMPACT_ATOMS: atom_id res chain seq x y z
N MET A 1 -5.14 -18.27 -1.29
CA MET A 1 -4.98 -16.98 -1.98
C MET A 1 -5.44 -17.23 -3.40
N ASP A 2 -6.65 -16.83 -3.78
CA ASP A 2 -7.10 -17.03 -5.16
C ASP A 2 -6.32 -16.07 -6.05
N ILE A 3 -5.55 -16.62 -6.98
CA ILE A 3 -4.85 -15.84 -7.99
C ILE A 3 -5.91 -15.23 -8.90
N PRO A 4 -5.95 -13.90 -9.11
CA PRO A 4 -6.94 -13.27 -9.97
C PRO A 4 -6.85 -13.88 -11.38
N SER A 5 -7.92 -14.51 -11.86
CA SER A 5 -8.01 -14.97 -13.25
C SER A 5 -8.02 -13.81 -14.24
N ARG A 6 -8.45 -12.63 -13.77
CA ARG A 6 -8.43 -11.36 -14.48
C ARG A 6 -7.22 -10.55 -14.00
N PHE A 7 -6.33 -10.19 -14.93
CA PHE A 7 -5.05 -9.50 -14.67
C PHE A 7 -4.02 -10.39 -13.94
N PRO A 8 -3.50 -11.44 -14.61
CA PRO A 8 -2.47 -12.29 -14.03
C PRO A 8 -1.22 -11.46 -13.68
N PHE A 9 -0.51 -11.88 -12.63
CA PHE A 9 0.75 -11.24 -12.27
C PHE A 9 1.83 -11.63 -13.28
N GLU A 10 2.42 -10.62 -13.91
CA GLU A 10 3.62 -10.75 -14.73
C GLU A 10 4.77 -10.01 -14.02
N PRO A 11 5.80 -10.72 -13.53
CA PRO A 11 6.98 -10.09 -12.98
C PRO A 11 7.63 -9.17 -14.02
N ARG A 12 8.07 -7.99 -13.58
CA ARG A 12 8.81 -7.09 -14.46
C ARG A 12 10.15 -7.70 -14.84
N ASN A 13 10.48 -7.62 -16.13
CA ASN A 13 11.82 -7.94 -16.61
C ASN A 13 12.79 -6.80 -16.28
N PRO A 14 13.96 -7.08 -15.66
CA PRO A 14 14.97 -6.07 -15.37
C PRO A 14 15.43 -5.35 -16.63
N ILE A 15 15.40 -4.02 -16.59
CA ILE A 15 15.98 -3.13 -17.59
C ILE A 15 17.42 -2.79 -17.16
N LYS A 16 18.36 -2.76 -18.12
CA LYS A 16 19.78 -2.47 -17.82
C LYS A 16 20.07 -1.00 -17.46
N ASN A 17 19.18 -0.09 -17.78
CA ASN A 17 19.38 1.35 -17.60
C ASN A 17 18.93 1.80 -16.21
N THR A 18 19.51 2.88 -15.71
CA THR A 18 19.01 3.59 -14.52
C THR A 18 17.59 4.10 -14.79
N VAL A 19 16.67 3.79 -13.88
CA VAL A 19 15.27 4.20 -13.98
C VAL A 19 15.01 5.26 -12.93
N PHE A 20 15.02 6.55 -13.30
CA PHE A 20 14.57 7.61 -12.39
C PHE A 20 13.11 7.35 -11.98
N PRO A 21 12.74 7.48 -10.69
CA PRO A 21 13.49 8.04 -9.56
C PRO A 21 14.35 7.04 -8.75
N PHE A 22 14.47 5.79 -9.19
CA PHE A 22 15.24 4.76 -8.51
C PHE A 22 16.74 4.85 -8.83
N SER A 23 17.57 4.53 -7.84
CA SER A 23 19.04 4.49 -8.00
C SER A 23 19.50 3.35 -8.91
N SER A 24 18.75 2.24 -8.98
CA SER A 24 19.01 1.12 -9.89
C SER A 24 17.73 0.29 -10.13
N GLU A 25 17.70 -0.46 -11.23
CA GLU A 25 16.60 -1.40 -11.50
C GLU A 25 16.56 -2.53 -10.45
N ALA A 26 17.71 -3.04 -10.01
CA ALA A 26 17.77 -4.04 -8.95
C ALA A 26 17.17 -3.50 -7.64
N GLY A 27 17.50 -2.26 -7.27
CA GLY A 27 16.94 -1.60 -6.10
C GLY A 27 15.42 -1.40 -6.20
N ARG A 28 14.92 -1.04 -7.39
CA ARG A 28 13.49 -0.96 -7.67
C ARG A 28 12.80 -2.31 -7.47
N GLN A 29 13.37 -3.40 -7.99
CA GLN A 29 12.77 -4.73 -7.85
C GLN A 29 12.69 -5.18 -6.39
N VAL A 30 13.77 -4.98 -5.62
CA VAL A 30 13.78 -5.25 -4.18
C VAL A 30 12.69 -4.44 -3.48
N LEU A 31 12.63 -3.14 -3.74
CA LEU A 31 11.64 -2.27 -3.10
C LEU A 31 10.19 -2.75 -3.36
N GLU A 32 9.86 -3.02 -4.62
CA GLU A 32 8.52 -3.44 -4.99
C GLU A 32 8.18 -4.85 -4.48
N SER A 33 9.16 -5.78 -4.46
CA SER A 33 8.95 -7.12 -3.90
C SER A 33 8.71 -7.07 -2.40
N GLU A 34 9.48 -6.27 -1.66
CA GLU A 34 9.30 -6.12 -0.21
C GLU A 34 7.95 -5.49 0.12
N PHE A 35 7.52 -4.49 -0.65
CA PHE A 35 6.18 -3.91 -0.49
C PHE A 35 5.06 -4.93 -0.77
N PHE A 36 5.22 -5.75 -1.82
CA PHE A 36 4.27 -6.82 -2.11
C PHE A 36 4.22 -7.85 -0.97
N ILE A 37 5.37 -8.33 -0.51
CA ILE A 37 5.47 -9.35 0.55
C ILE A 37 4.85 -8.81 1.85
N ALA A 38 5.19 -7.59 2.24
CA ALA A 38 4.64 -6.95 3.43
C ALA A 38 3.11 -6.77 3.32
N GLY A 39 2.62 -6.26 2.18
CA GLY A 39 1.18 -6.13 1.92
C GLY A 39 0.44 -7.47 1.92
N ALA A 40 1.06 -8.54 1.41
CA ALA A 40 0.51 -9.89 1.44
C ALA A 40 0.39 -10.42 2.87
N LYS A 41 1.40 -10.20 3.72
CA LYS A 41 1.38 -10.54 5.15
C LYS A 41 0.28 -9.80 5.90
N ILE A 42 0.09 -8.50 5.61
CA ILE A 42 -1.00 -7.70 6.18
C ILE A 42 -2.36 -8.30 5.79
N ILE A 43 -2.57 -8.55 4.49
CA ILE A 43 -3.81 -9.12 3.97
C ILE A 43 -4.13 -10.47 4.57
N ALA A 44 -3.13 -11.33 4.78
CA ALA A 44 -3.32 -12.66 5.35
C ALA A 44 -3.87 -12.64 6.79
N LYS A 45 -3.76 -11.50 7.49
CA LYS A 45 -4.30 -11.31 8.85
C LYS A 45 -5.71 -10.71 8.87
N ILE A 46 -6.28 -10.33 7.73
CA ILE A 46 -7.58 -9.66 7.65
C ILE A 46 -8.68 -10.70 7.44
N GLU A 47 -9.58 -10.84 8.41
CA GLU A 47 -10.68 -11.81 8.36
C GLU A 47 -11.78 -11.41 7.35
N ASN A 48 -12.18 -10.13 7.33
CA ASN A 48 -13.25 -9.61 6.47
C ASN A 48 -12.71 -8.62 5.43
N ARG A 49 -11.89 -9.15 4.50
CA ARG A 49 -11.17 -8.33 3.53
C ARG A 49 -12.11 -7.74 2.47
N ASN A 50 -12.03 -6.42 2.26
CA ASN A 50 -12.65 -5.75 1.13
C ASN A 50 -12.16 -6.35 -0.20
N SER A 51 -13.07 -6.61 -1.14
CA SER A 51 -12.77 -7.26 -2.44
C SER A 51 -11.81 -6.49 -3.34
N PHE A 52 -11.55 -5.20 -3.07
CA PHE A 52 -10.61 -4.34 -3.79
C PHE A 52 -9.27 -4.18 -3.09
N MET A 53 -9.12 -4.73 -1.88
CA MET A 53 -7.87 -4.66 -1.15
C MET A 53 -6.82 -5.59 -1.78
N ARG A 54 -5.68 -5.03 -2.15
CA ARG A 54 -4.54 -5.77 -2.71
C ARG A 54 -3.24 -5.40 -1.98
N PRO A 55 -2.20 -6.25 -2.05
CA PRO A 55 -0.94 -5.98 -1.37
C PRO A 55 -0.34 -4.62 -1.74
N LEU A 56 -0.41 -4.25 -3.01
CA LEU A 56 0.11 -2.98 -3.54
C LEU A 56 -0.96 -1.86 -3.55
N GLY A 57 -1.92 -1.91 -2.63
CA GLY A 57 -2.96 -0.89 -2.47
C GLY A 57 -4.29 -1.23 -3.13
N PHE A 58 -5.32 -0.45 -2.84
CA PHE A 58 -6.68 -0.66 -3.35
C PHE A 58 -6.72 -0.57 -4.88
N SER A 59 -7.30 -1.59 -5.52
CA SER A 59 -7.39 -1.66 -6.98
C SER A 59 -8.40 -2.72 -7.44
N ASN A 60 -8.93 -2.53 -8.64
CA ASN A 60 -9.68 -3.53 -9.40
C ASN A 60 -8.76 -4.52 -10.16
N PHE A 61 -7.45 -4.28 -10.16
CA PHE A 61 -6.49 -4.95 -11.04
C PHE A 61 -5.43 -5.71 -10.24
N GLY A 62 -5.15 -6.95 -10.67
CA GLY A 62 -3.96 -7.74 -10.31
C GLY A 62 -3.59 -7.66 -8.82
N LEU A 63 -2.35 -7.25 -8.56
CA LEU A 63 -1.76 -7.16 -7.21
C LEU A 63 -1.93 -5.78 -6.52
N GLY A 64 -2.64 -4.84 -7.14
CA GLY A 64 -2.77 -3.45 -6.67
C GLY A 64 -2.24 -2.44 -7.69
N PHE A 65 -2.45 -1.15 -7.42
CA PHE A 65 -1.98 -0.08 -8.29
C PHE A 65 -0.48 0.22 -8.08
N GLY A 66 0.02 0.08 -6.85
CA GLY A 66 1.44 0.25 -6.54
C GLY A 66 1.91 1.70 -6.62
N SER A 67 1.06 2.67 -6.29
CA SER A 67 1.48 4.08 -6.25
C SER A 67 2.62 4.25 -5.25
N MET A 68 3.71 4.88 -5.66
CA MET A 68 4.83 5.22 -4.79
C MET A 68 4.83 6.70 -4.38
N ILE A 69 3.77 7.43 -4.73
CA ILE A 69 3.66 8.88 -4.48
C ILE A 69 2.69 9.13 -3.33
N PHE A 70 3.17 9.89 -2.35
CA PHE A 70 2.40 10.41 -1.24
C PHE A 70 2.71 11.90 -1.07
N THR A 71 1.91 12.59 -0.26
CA THR A 71 2.15 14.00 0.08
C THR A 71 2.15 14.17 1.58
N TYR A 72 2.64 15.31 2.07
CA TYR A 72 2.53 15.66 3.50
C TYR A 72 1.08 15.71 4.00
N ARG A 73 0.09 15.83 3.10
CA ARG A 73 -1.33 15.88 3.46
C ARG A 73 -1.88 14.49 3.76
N ASN A 74 -1.53 13.50 2.94
CA ASN A 74 -2.01 12.13 3.15
C ASN A 74 -1.27 11.10 2.27
N CYS A 75 -1.35 9.82 2.68
CA CYS A 75 -1.00 8.67 1.85
C CYS A 75 -2.26 8.09 1.18
N PRO A 76 -2.31 8.00 -0.16
CA PRO A 76 -3.50 7.51 -0.86
C PRO A 76 -3.69 5.99 -0.69
N ASN A 77 -4.94 5.53 -0.75
CA ASN A 77 -5.28 4.10 -0.57
C ASN A 77 -4.75 3.17 -1.67
N ASN A 78 -4.32 3.73 -2.80
CA ASN A 78 -3.72 3.01 -3.93
C ASN A 78 -2.19 2.84 -3.80
N CYS A 79 -1.57 3.38 -2.73
CA CYS A 79 -0.22 3.02 -2.32
C CYS A 79 -0.17 1.62 -1.70
N PRO A 80 0.98 0.92 -1.72
CA PRO A 80 1.18 -0.33 -1.01
C PRO A 80 0.69 -0.29 0.44
N LEU A 81 0.03 -1.35 0.89
CA LEU A 81 -0.54 -1.40 2.25
C LEU A 81 0.53 -1.19 3.32
N ALA A 82 1.72 -1.72 3.11
CA ALA A 82 2.85 -1.54 4.01
C ALA A 82 3.23 -0.06 4.25
N MET A 83 2.86 0.85 3.33
CA MET A 83 3.10 2.28 3.55
C MET A 83 2.14 2.87 4.58
N TRP A 84 0.87 2.46 4.63
CA TRP A 84 -0.15 3.24 5.35
C TRP A 84 -1.13 2.43 6.19
N TRP A 85 -1.20 1.11 6.03
CA TRP A 85 -2.09 0.25 6.79
C TRP A 85 -1.55 0.04 8.20
N GLY A 86 -2.44 -0.09 9.18
CA GLY A 86 -2.08 -0.41 10.55
C GLY A 86 -2.17 0.79 11.48
N ASP A 87 -1.90 0.51 12.74
CA ASP A 87 -2.00 1.44 13.85
C ASP A 87 -0.80 1.19 14.78
N PRO A 88 0.10 2.19 14.99
CA PRO A 88 1.25 2.05 15.87
C PRO A 88 0.92 1.57 17.30
N GLU A 89 -0.29 1.85 17.79
CA GLU A 89 -0.72 1.51 19.15
C GLU A 89 -1.29 0.08 19.26
N VAL A 90 -1.56 -0.57 18.12
CA VAL A 90 -2.15 -1.92 18.09
C VAL A 90 -1.07 -2.99 18.07
N THR A 91 -1.10 -3.89 19.05
CA THR A 91 -0.09 -4.94 19.26
C THR A 91 -0.49 -6.33 18.74
N MET A 92 -1.69 -6.48 18.17
CA MET A 92 -2.17 -7.76 17.61
C MET A 92 -3.14 -7.60 16.43
N GLY A 93 -3.35 -8.68 15.68
CA GLY A 93 -4.28 -8.71 14.54
C GLY A 93 -3.77 -8.02 13.28
N ALA A 94 -4.69 -7.70 12.37
CA ALA A 94 -4.36 -7.11 11.06
C ALA A 94 -3.82 -5.67 11.13
N LEU A 95 -4.15 -4.94 12.19
CA LEU A 95 -3.68 -3.56 12.39
C LEU A 95 -2.31 -3.50 13.08
N HIS A 96 -1.78 -4.63 13.56
CA HIS A 96 -0.42 -4.73 14.09
C HIS A 96 0.61 -4.74 12.96
N TRP A 97 0.74 -3.57 12.33
CA TRP A 97 1.75 -3.16 11.39
C TRP A 97 2.05 -1.70 11.69
N TYR A 98 3.34 -1.35 11.81
CA TYR A 98 3.74 0.04 11.98
C TYR A 98 3.78 0.71 10.60
N PRO A 99 2.83 1.60 10.26
CA PRO A 99 2.78 2.22 8.93
C PRO A 99 4.02 3.10 8.71
N LEU A 100 4.63 3.00 7.53
CA LEU A 100 5.78 3.84 7.16
C LEU A 100 5.38 5.32 7.00
N LEU A 101 4.12 5.56 6.67
CA LEU A 101 3.51 6.86 6.47
C LEU A 101 2.17 6.88 7.20
N MET A 102 2.05 7.77 8.17
CA MET A 102 0.78 7.97 8.85
C MET A 102 -0.28 8.44 7.85
N ARG A 103 -1.45 7.79 7.91
CA ARG A 103 -2.59 8.12 7.07
C ARG A 103 -3.72 8.64 7.93
N GLU A 104 -4.33 9.72 7.47
CA GLU A 104 -5.56 10.23 8.08
C GLU A 104 -6.75 9.75 7.29
N GLY A 105 -7.65 9.03 7.98
CA GLY A 105 -8.93 8.62 7.43
C GLY A 105 -9.85 9.82 7.22
N TYR A 106 -10.90 9.63 6.41
CA TYR A 106 -11.95 10.63 6.20
C TYR A 106 -12.64 11.04 7.51
N SER A 107 -12.73 10.12 8.47
CA SER A 107 -13.32 10.35 9.79
C SER A 107 -12.35 10.95 10.81
N SER A 108 -11.15 11.40 10.41
CA SER A 108 -10.23 12.03 11.35
C SER A 108 -10.75 13.41 11.78
N ALA A 109 -10.49 13.78 13.05
CA ALA A 109 -10.94 15.05 13.61
C ALA A 109 -10.48 16.25 12.76
N ARG A 110 -9.26 16.24 12.23
CA ARG A 110 -8.76 17.29 11.34
C ARG A 110 -9.62 17.45 10.08
N ASN A 111 -10.04 16.34 9.48
CA ASN A 111 -10.87 16.37 8.26
C ASN A 111 -12.34 16.72 8.55
N ILE A 112 -12.82 16.52 9.78
CA ILE A 112 -14.19 16.86 10.19
C ILE A 112 -14.30 18.32 10.65
N PHE A 113 -13.31 18.81 11.40
CA PHE A 113 -13.40 20.11 12.08
C PHE A 113 -12.73 21.28 11.35
N ASN A 114 -11.86 21.02 10.37
CA ASN A 114 -11.31 22.10 9.52
C ASN A 114 -12.40 22.80 8.66
N ASP A 115 -13.60 22.23 8.54
CA ASP A 115 -14.73 22.87 7.85
C ASP A 115 -15.39 23.99 8.69
N PHE A 116 -15.01 24.15 9.97
CA PHE A 116 -15.58 25.17 10.88
C PHE A 116 -14.64 26.35 11.16
N GLU A 117 -13.44 26.39 10.58
CA GLU A 117 -12.54 27.54 10.63
C GLU A 117 -12.58 28.30 9.29
N LEU A 118 -13.66 29.05 9.07
CA LEU A 118 -13.78 30.14 8.08
C LEU A 118 -14.45 31.36 8.72
#